data_AF-A0A359KM73-F1
#
_entry.id   AF-A0A359KM73-F1
#
_cell.length_a   1.000
_cell.length_b   1.000
_cell.length_c   1.000
_cell.angle_alpha   90.00
_cell.angle_beta   90.00
_cell.angle_gamma   90.00
#
_symmetry.space_group_name_H-M   'P 1'
#
loop_
_entity.id
_entity.type
_entity.pdbx_description
1 polymer ?
#
loop_
_entity_poly.entity_id
_entity_poly.type
_entity_poly.pdbx_seq_one_letter_code
_entity_poly.pdbx_strand_id
1 'polypeptide(L)' 'MSELAALLIAYLLGTLPTGYLLTRFIAGVDLRSIGSGGTGATNAQRAL' A
#
# COMPACT_ATOMS: atom_id res chain seq x y z
N MET A 1 25.95 -11.57 -6.20
CA MET A 1 24.85 -11.80 -7.19
C MET A 1 23.53 -12.04 -6.49
N SER A 2 23.54 -12.82 -5.40
CA SER A 2 22.40 -13.03 -4.48
C SER A 2 21.84 -11.73 -3.88
N GLU A 3 22.72 -10.78 -3.56
CA GLU A 3 22.37 -9.52 -2.90
C GLU A 3 21.57 -8.61 -3.83
N LEU A 4 21.95 -8.54 -5.10
CA LEU A 4 21.24 -7.77 -6.11
C LEU A 4 19.83 -8.33 -6.35
N ALA A 5 19.71 -9.66 -6.40
CA ALA A 5 18.41 -10.32 -6.52
C ALA A 5 17.54 -10.03 -5.29
N ALA A 6 18.09 -10.09 -4.08
CA ALA A 6 17.37 -9.76 -2.85
C ALA A 6 16.91 -8.29 -2.83
N LEU A 7 17.77 -7.35 -3.24
CA LEU A 7 17.43 -5.93 -3.33
C LEU A 7 16.32 -5.67 -4.36
N LEU A 8 16.39 -6.31 -5.53
CA LEU A 8 15.36 -6.23 -6.56
C LEU A 8 14.02 -6.74 -6.04
N ILE A 9 14.01 -7.91 -5.39
CA ILE A 9 12.79 -8.48 -4.81
C ILE A 9 12.22 -7.55 -3.73
N ALA A 10 13.06 -7.05 -2.83
CA ALA A 10 12.63 -6.14 -1.77
C ALA A 10 12.03 -4.83 -2.33
N TYR A 11 12.63 -4.27 -3.38
CA TYR A 11 12.11 -3.07 -4.04
C TYR A 11 10.76 -3.33 -4.72
N LEU A 12 10.64 -4.45 -5.45
CA LEU A 12 9.39 -4.83 -6.12
C LEU A 12 8.26 -5.09 -5.11
N LEU A 13 8.56 -5.73 -3.98
CA LEU A 13 7.56 -5.96 -2.93
C LEU A 13 7.21 -4.68 -2.17
N GLY A 14 8.20 -3.83 -1.87
CA GLY A 14 8.00 -2.59 -1.10
C GLY A 14 7.27 -1.48 -1.87
N THR A 15 7.29 -1.52 -3.20
CA THR A 15 6.58 -0.54 -4.06
C THR A 15 5.09 -0.86 -4.24
N LEU A 16 4.63 -2.02 -3.76
CA LEU A 16 3.21 -2.35 -3.81
C LEU A 16 2.41 -1.41 -2.91
N PRO A 17 1.36 -0.73 -3.41
CA PRO A 17 0.56 0.19 -2.63
C PRO A 17 -0.46 -0.57 -1.74
N THR A 18 0.05 -1.37 -0.80
CA THR A 18 -0.74 -2.30 0.01
C THR A 18 -1.87 -1.63 0.77
N GLY A 19 -1.66 -0.44 1.35
CA GLY A 19 -2.72 0.30 2.04
C GLY A 19 -3.89 0.69 1.11
N TYR A 20 -3.58 1.12 -0.12
CA TYR A 20 -4.59 1.43 -1.13
C TYR A 20 -5.33 0.17 -1.59
N LEU A 21 -4.59 -0.88 -1.95
CA LEU A 21 -5.17 -2.13 -2.44
C LEU A 21 -6.06 -2.78 -1.38
N LEU A 22 -5.59 -2.86 -0.13
CA LEU A 22 -6.34 -3.46 0.97
C LEU A 22 -7.65 -2.71 1.23
N THR A 23 -7.59 -1.38 1.29
CA THR A 23 -8.79 -0.55 1.48
C THR A 23 -9.77 -0.75 0.33
N ARG A 24 -9.28 -0.78 -0.91
CA ARG A 24 -10.11 -0.99 -2.10
C ARG A 24 -10.78 -2.36 -2.11
N PHE A 25 -10.08 -3.41 -1.69
CA PHE A 25 -10.61 -4.77 -1.69
C PHE A 25 -11.54 -5.08 -0.51
N ILE A 26 -11.24 -4.55 0.69
CA ILE A 26 -12.03 -4.83 1.90
C ILE A 26 -13.22 -3.88 2.01
N ALA A 27 -12.99 -2.57 1.90
CA ALA A 27 -14.02 -1.56 2.12
C ALA A 27 -14.71 -1.10 0.82
N GLY A 28 -14.17 -1.45 -0.36
CA GLY A 28 -14.77 -1.09 -1.64
C GLY A 28 -14.64 0.40 -2.02
N VAL A 29 -13.98 1.21 -1.19
CA VAL A 29 -13.85 2.65 -1.35
C VAL A 29 -12.50 3.05 -1.93
N ASP A 30 -12.42 4.25 -2.49
CA ASP A 30 -11.13 4.85 -2.86
C ASP A 30 -10.48 5.45 -1.61
N LEU A 31 -9.34 4.91 -1.19
CA LEU A 31 -8.61 5.41 -0.02
C LEU A 31 -8.22 6.90 -0.15
N ARG A 32 -8.03 7.40 -1.38
CA ARG A 32 -7.62 8.78 -1.66
C ARG A 32 -8.74 9.78 -1.43
N SER A 33 -10.00 9.33 -1.39
CA SER A 33 -11.14 10.19 -1.07
C SER A 33 -11.43 10.27 0.43
N ILE A 34 -10.62 9.64 1.28
CA ILE A 34 -10.84 9.55 2.73
C ILE A 34 -9.68 10.21 3.49
N GLY A 35 -10.01 10.92 4.57
CA GLY A 35 -9.04 11.45 5.52
C GLY A 35 -8.03 12.39 4.87
N SER A 36 -6.73 12.07 5.00
CA SER A 36 -5.65 12.89 4.45
C SER A 36 -5.43 12.68 2.94
N GLY A 37 -6.12 11.72 2.34
CA GLY A 37 -5.94 11.31 0.94
C GLY A 37 -4.67 10.50 0.67
N GLY A 38 -3.84 10.22 1.69
CA GLY A 38 -2.64 9.41 1.56
C GLY A 38 -2.94 7.90 1.47
N THR A 39 -2.00 7.11 0.93
CA THR A 39 -2.13 5.64 0.82
C THR A 39 -1.48 4.87 1.96
N GLY A 40 -0.89 5.58 2.93
CA GLY A 40 -0.20 4.97 4.07
C GLY A 40 -1.14 4.31 5.08
N ALA A 41 -0.57 3.51 5.97
CA ALA A 41 -1.31 2.74 6.98
C ALA A 41 -2.25 3.60 7.84
N THR A 42 -1.81 4.80 8.24
CA THR A 42 -2.61 5.72 9.06
C THR A 42 -3.91 6.15 8.36
N ASN A 43 -3.88 6.38 7.05
CA ASN A 43 -5.10 6.74 6.32
C ASN A 43 -5.94 5.50 6.01
N ALA A 44 -5.29 4.36 5.71
CA ALA A 44 -5.99 3.08 5.52
C ALA A 44 -6.80 2.69 6.76
N GLN A 45 -6.25 2.88 7.97
CA GLN A 45 -6.96 2.65 9.23
C GLN A 45 -8.18 3.58 9.45
N ARG A 46 -8.23 4.74 8.78
CA ARG A 46 -9.41 5.61 8.83
C ARG A 46 -10.51 5.17 7.85
N ALA A 47 -10.13 4.43 6.81
CA ALA A 47 -11.02 4.04 5.71
C ALA A 47 -11.55 2.60 5.82
N LEU A 48 -10.78 1.73 6.47
CA LEU A 48 -11.19 0.39 6.90
C LEU A 48 -11.92 0.46 8.24
#